data_AF-A0A645J6D9-F1
#
_entry.id   AF-A0A645J6D9-F1
#
_cell.length_a   1.000
_cell.length_b   1.000
_cell.length_c   1.000
_cell.angle_alpha   90.00
_cell.angle_beta   90.00
_cell.angle_gamma   90.00
#
_symmetry.space_group_name_H-M   'P 1'
#
loop_
_entity.id
_entity.type
_entity.pdbx_description
1 polymer ?
#
loop_
_entity_poly.entity_id
_entity_poly.type
_entity_poly.pdbx_seq_one_letter_code
_entity_poly.pdbx_strand_id
1 'polypeptide(L)' 'MAEAAQPQHIRGAIYVSSKGRGSELFGGADAELKLLRHALGPVPLIGLVAEAQLMDAHVHQLAGVLTVFTGR' A
#
# COMPACT_ATOMS: atom_id res chain seq x y z
N MET A 1 -20.50 -23.66 9.64
CA MET A 1 -19.59 -23.33 10.77
C MET A 1 -18.31 -22.81 10.14
N ALA A 2 -18.01 -21.52 10.29
CA ALA A 2 -16.78 -20.94 9.75
C ALA A 2 -15.64 -21.22 10.74
N GLU A 3 -14.60 -21.91 10.28
CA GLU A 3 -13.34 -22.10 11.01
C GLU A 3 -12.81 -20.71 11.40
N ALA A 4 -12.56 -20.46 12.69
CA ALA A 4 -11.96 -19.22 13.13
C ALA A 4 -10.52 -19.16 12.58
N ALA A 5 -10.32 -18.38 11.51
CA ALA A 5 -9.00 -18.12 10.98
C ALA A 5 -8.13 -17.53 12.09
N GLN A 6 -6.98 -18.16 12.35
CA GLN A 6 -6.01 -17.66 13.32
C GLN A 6 -5.61 -16.22 12.96
N PRO A 7 -5.43 -15.33 13.94
CA PRO A 7 -5.03 -13.95 13.66
C PRO A 7 -3.69 -13.96 12.92
N GLN A 8 -3.72 -13.49 11.68
CA GLN A 8 -2.54 -13.46 10.83
C GLN A 8 -1.90 -12.07 10.95
N HIS A 9 -0.62 -12.02 11.31
CA HIS A 9 0.11 -10.76 11.48
C HIS A 9 0.73 -10.30 10.16
N ILE A 10 0.70 -9.00 9.90
CA ILE A 10 1.43 -8.42 8.75
C ILE A 10 2.94 -8.50 9.06
N ARG A 11 3.69 -9.15 8.18
CA ARG A 11 5.15 -9.36 8.28
C ARG A 11 5.94 -8.46 7.35
N GLY A 12 5.30 -7.90 6.34
CA GLY A 12 5.89 -6.98 5.37
C GLY A 12 4.84 -6.45 4.40
N ALA A 13 5.16 -5.39 3.68
CA ALA A 13 4.29 -4.84 2.65
C ALA A 13 5.09 -4.23 1.48
N ILE A 14 4.48 -4.28 0.30
CA ILE A 14 4.89 -3.52 -0.89
C ILE A 14 3.77 -2.55 -1.21
N TYR A 15 4.11 -1.27 -1.27
CA TYR A 15 3.21 -0.22 -1.70
C TYR A 15 3.67 0.33 -3.04
N VAL A 16 2.73 0.41 -3.98
CA VAL A 16 2.97 1.00 -5.30
C VAL A 16 1.98 2.15 -5.48
N SER A 17 2.49 3.35 -5.73
CA SER A 17 1.69 4.55 -5.98
C SER A 17 1.72 4.93 -7.46
N SER A 18 0.59 5.35 -8.01
CA SER A 18 0.58 6.00 -9.33
C SER A 18 1.22 7.39 -9.24
N LYS A 19 2.01 7.78 -10.24
CA LYS A 19 2.75 9.05 -10.29
C LYS A 19 1.87 10.29 -10.11
N GLY A 20 0.59 10.22 -10.49
CA GLY A 20 -0.40 11.29 -10.27
C GLY A 20 -0.75 11.54 -8.80
N ARG A 21 -0.33 10.68 -7.85
CA ARG A 21 -0.63 10.76 -6.42
C ARG A 21 0.46 11.44 -5.59
N GLY A 22 1.27 12.29 -6.22
CA GLY A 22 2.36 12.99 -5.55
C GLY A 22 1.92 14.05 -4.53
N SER A 23 2.76 15.08 -4.36
CA SER A 23 2.58 16.13 -3.36
C SER A 23 1.27 16.91 -3.45
N GLU A 24 0.64 17.00 -4.64
CA GLU A 24 -0.65 17.68 -4.80
C GLU A 24 -1.78 17.01 -4.02
N LEU A 25 -1.73 15.68 -3.82
CA LEU A 25 -2.74 14.97 -3.03
C LEU A 25 -2.35 14.83 -1.56
N PHE A 26 -1.05 14.67 -1.26
CA PHE A 26 -0.59 14.29 0.09
C PHE A 26 0.16 15.39 0.84
N GLY A 27 0.36 16.56 0.23
CA GLY A 27 0.93 17.72 0.90
C GLY A 27 2.45 17.71 1.07
N GLY A 28 3.17 16.81 0.40
CA GLY A 28 4.64 16.82 0.40
C GLY A 28 5.27 15.57 -0.21
N ALA A 29 6.59 15.64 -0.41
CA ALA A 29 7.37 14.48 -0.88
C ALA A 29 7.29 13.33 0.14
N ASP A 30 7.03 12.14 -0.39
CA ASP A 30 6.86 10.88 0.35
C ASP A 30 5.77 10.89 1.42
N ALA A 31 4.89 11.89 1.44
CA ALA A 31 3.87 12.04 2.47
C ALA A 31 2.90 10.84 2.49
N GLU A 32 2.54 10.33 1.32
CA GLU A 32 1.74 9.11 1.18
C GLU A 32 2.44 7.89 1.80
N LEU A 33 3.72 7.67 1.48
CA LEU A 33 4.48 6.55 2.03
C LEU A 33 4.69 6.69 3.54
N LYS A 34 4.90 7.91 4.04
CA LYS A 34 5.00 8.21 5.48
C LYS A 34 3.70 7.90 6.21
N LEU A 35 2.56 8.25 5.62
CA LEU A 35 1.23 7.93 6.16
C LEU A 35 1.06 6.41 6.30
N LEU A 36 1.44 5.64 5.28
CA LEU A 36 1.37 4.18 5.33
C LEU A 36 2.32 3.57 6.36
N ARG A 37 3.56 4.07 6.48
CA ARG A 37 4.50 3.62 7.53
C ARG A 37 3.92 3.89 8.93
N HIS A 38 3.29 5.04 9.12
CA HIS A 38 2.66 5.36 10.40
C HIS A 38 1.51 4.40 10.71
N ALA A 39 0.63 4.14 9.74
CA ALA A 39 -0.52 3.25 9.92
C ALA A 39 -0.13 1.78 10.12
N LEU A 40 0.88 1.29 9.39
CA LEU A 40 1.36 -0.10 9.48
C LEU A 40 2.23 -0.35 10.72
N GLY A 41 2.83 0.69 11.30
CA GLY A 41 3.75 0.56 12.43
C GLY A 41 5.08 -0.09 12.03
N PRO A 42 5.69 -0.93 12.89
CA PRO A 42 7.04 -1.47 12.69
C PRO A 42 7.08 -2.66 11.70
N VAL A 43 6.41 -2.52 10.56
CA VAL A 43 6.40 -3.50 9.48
C VAL A 43 7.35 -3.04 8.37
N PRO A 44 8.23 -3.90 7.84
CA PRO A 44 9.01 -3.59 6.66
C PRO A 44 8.12 -3.19 5.49
N LEU A 45 8.34 -1.98 4.95
CA LEU A 45 7.57 -1.42 3.84
C LEU A 45 8.50 -0.95 2.73
N ILE A 46 8.24 -1.42 1.50
CA ILE A 46 8.89 -0.93 0.29
C ILE A 46 7.90 -0.04 -0.46
N GLY A 47 8.34 1.15 -0.88
CA GLY A 47 7.56 2.08 -1.70
C GLY A 47 8.09 2.13 -3.14
N LEU A 48 7.18 2.06 -4.11
CA LEU A 48 7.46 2.14 -5.55
C LEU A 48 6.50 3.15 -6.21
N VAL A 49 6.94 3.72 -7.33
CA VAL A 49 6.11 4.61 -8.17
C VAL A 49 5.97 3.98 -9.56
N ALA A 50 4.74 3.98 -10.08
CA ALA A 50 4.41 3.57 -11.45
C ALA A 50 3.59 4.68 -12.13
N GLU A 51 3.53 4.74 -13.46
CA GLU A 51 2.71 5.74 -14.17
C GLU A 51 1.22 5.55 -13.82
N ALA A 52 0.67 4.37 -14.14
CA ALA A 52 -0.70 3.97 -13.85
C ALA A 52 -0.73 2.51 -13.39
N GLN A 53 -1.72 2.16 -12.57
CA GLN A 53 -1.87 0.81 -12.02
C GLN A 53 -3.08 0.09 -12.61
N LEU A 54 -2.94 -1.22 -12.82
CA LEU A 54 -4.05 -2.09 -13.20
C LEU A 54 -4.69 -2.68 -11.95
N MET A 55 -5.97 -2.41 -11.74
CA MET A 55 -6.78 -3.01 -10.67
C MET A 55 -8.17 -3.32 -11.24
N ASP A 56 -8.74 -4.46 -10.89
CA ASP A 56 -10.06 -4.89 -11.39
C ASP A 56 -10.20 -4.89 -12.93
N ALA A 57 -9.13 -5.22 -13.66
CA ALA A 57 -9.06 -5.14 -15.13
C ALA A 57 -9.21 -3.72 -15.72
N HIS A 58 -9.06 -2.68 -14.90
CA HIS A 58 -9.08 -1.28 -15.32
C HIS A 58 -7.74 -0.59 -15.05
N VAL A 59 -7.41 0.40 -15.89
CA VAL A 59 -6.26 1.28 -15.67
C VAL A 59 -6.68 2.45 -14.78
N HIS A 60 -6.04 2.56 -13.62
CA HIS A 60 -6.24 3.65 -12.67
C HIS A 60 -5.02 4.57 -12.65
N GLN A 61 -5.23 5.82 -13.05
CA GLN A 61 -4.21 6.88 -13.08
C GLN A 61 -3.98 7.55 -11.71
N LEU A 62 -4.87 7.28 -10.75
CA LEU A 62 -4.87 7.92 -9.42
C LEU A 62 -5.14 6.90 -8.31
N ALA A 63 -4.53 5.72 -8.40
CA ALA A 63 -4.66 4.65 -7.41
C ALA A 63 -3.34 4.35 -6.68
N GLY A 64 -3.46 3.73 -5.52
CA GLY A 64 -2.34 3.16 -4.78
C GLY A 64 -2.70 1.74 -4.36
N VAL A 65 -1.80 0.79 -4.59
CA VAL A 65 -2.00 -0.62 -4.25
C VAL A 65 -1.05 -0.99 -3.11
N LEU A 66 -1.64 -1.45 -2.00
CA LEU A 66 -0.91 -1.97 -0.85
C LEU A 66 -1.04 -3.49 -0.82
N THR A 67 0.06 -4.19 -1.11
CA THR A 67 0.14 -5.64 -0.98
C THR A 67 0.79 -5.99 0.35
N VAL A 68 0.11 -6.78 1.17
CA VAL A 68 0.62 -7.22 2.48
C VAL A 68 1.00 -8.69 2.47
N PHE A 69 2.13 -9.00 3.11
CA PHE A 69 2.56 -10.37 3.37
C PHE A 69 2.23 -10.71 4.81
N THR A 70 1.48 -11.77 5.01
CA THR A 70 0.92 -12.12 6.32
C THR A 70 1.49 -13.45 6.80
N GLY A 71 1.92 -13.54 8.05
CA GLY A 71 2.45 -14.75 8.68
C GLY A 71 1.63 -15.18 9.89
N ARG A 72 1.76 -16.46 10.27
CA ARG A 72 1.32 -16.93 11.59
C ARG A 72 2.28 -16.40 12.66
#